data_AF-E9CTU0-F1
#
_entry.id   AF-E9CTU0-F1
#
_cell.length_a   1.000
_cell.length_b   1.000
_cell.length_c   1.000
_cell.angle_alpha   90.00
_cell.angle_beta   90.00
_cell.angle_gamma   90.00
#
_symmetry.space_group_name_H-M   'P 1'
#
loop_
_entity.id
_entity.type
_entity.pdbx_description
1 polymer ?
#
loop_
_entity_poly.entity_id
_entity_poly.type
_entity_poly.pdbx_seq_one_letter_code
_entity_poly.pdbx_strand_id
1 'polypeptide(L)'
;MLQSPQLPEPRPAFAKQLAPYIKTRDEVLKIRRALTLYLQAQVIFSDIAPASHISLCAPQNVAGIKRVPSEFSNGLRAQYLRAVQADIAARKEYRGLLEEVKALTERMSRCNSEECSSSGAQNFQTYLSLLRSRRLRSKIQICQHYLDKLTTMEAASSNFLDVNREMKEVFSSSERFVVHQYEAGYSPGHGNHPDGLLYELERAVLVSKARVDNEKSLLGRIKAQVQLTRADQGNISPQARLKGLMRIRDELIKWVEHTLATSGMENASNVDEKQTRNESGENEARLLLDGLKTEIEQQYAAYISARRKLLEIVSATLCISMKPPSQPPRTRSQHQELEPSFTDFAIVFPYVHENLASVSKAQKTTAGHKSFLSAILSKEVLHSGKVFERLQNESHLLPEYPIPARHQRVKQVTTTINSRSEIDASPISINRDSGAVMHAKAWAFASGIARDSAKDHIDQQLAIGTEATKSADRTLRDIYETMNQNYEDVTSSGDAVEGPNEGVCATGLGFSRNRKVTGRLENPRKGPWSGLHGKIGVTGD
;
A
#
# COMPACT_ATOMS: atom_id res chain seq x y z
N MET A 1 61.26 -20.09 25.74
CA MET A 1 60.45 -21.04 24.94
C MET A 1 60.16 -20.41 23.59
N LEU A 2 60.69 -21.02 22.53
CA LEU A 2 60.59 -20.57 21.15
C LEU A 2 59.16 -20.75 20.65
N GLN A 3 58.53 -19.68 20.17
CA GLN A 3 57.26 -19.73 19.46
C GLN A 3 57.47 -20.44 18.12
N SER A 4 56.89 -21.62 18.00
CA SER A 4 56.76 -22.37 16.75
C SER A 4 55.95 -21.56 15.72
N PRO A 5 56.40 -21.45 14.45
CA PRO A 5 55.66 -20.77 13.41
C PRO A 5 54.40 -21.58 13.08
N GLN A 6 53.24 -20.95 13.16
CA GLN A 6 51.99 -21.59 12.78
C GLN A 6 52.02 -21.98 11.30
N LEU A 7 51.79 -23.26 11.03
CA LEU A 7 51.61 -23.80 9.69
C LEU A 7 50.36 -23.16 9.05
N PRO A 8 50.41 -22.71 7.79
CA PRO A 8 49.26 -22.11 7.12
C PRO A 8 48.20 -23.17 6.85
N GLU A 9 46.96 -22.86 7.22
CA GLU A 9 45.77 -23.69 6.98
C GLU A 9 45.68 -24.16 5.50
N PRO A 10 45.11 -25.36 5.25
CA PRO A 10 44.98 -25.89 3.91
C PRO A 10 44.10 -24.97 3.06
N ARG A 11 44.73 -24.30 2.09
CA ARG A 11 44.06 -23.43 1.13
C ARG A 11 42.88 -24.18 0.49
N PRO A 12 41.65 -23.62 0.51
CA PRO A 12 40.48 -24.29 -0.01
C PRO A 12 40.62 -24.58 -1.51
N ALA A 13 39.93 -25.61 -2.02
CA ALA A 13 40.11 -26.11 -3.39
C ALA A 13 39.94 -25.02 -4.48
N PHE A 14 39.08 -24.02 -4.25
CA PHE A 14 38.91 -22.87 -5.16
C PHE A 14 40.14 -21.94 -5.21
N ALA A 15 40.95 -21.89 -4.15
CA ALA A 15 42.16 -21.07 -4.12
C ALA A 15 43.21 -21.54 -5.14
N LYS A 16 43.19 -22.82 -5.55
CA LYS A 16 44.02 -23.34 -6.64
C LYS A 16 43.58 -22.79 -8.00
N GLN A 17 42.27 -22.61 -8.21
CA GLN A 17 41.72 -22.01 -9.43
C GLN A 17 41.96 -20.50 -9.50
N LEU A 18 42.01 -19.83 -8.33
CA LEU A 18 42.32 -18.41 -8.21
C LEU A 18 43.82 -18.08 -8.15
N ALA A 19 44.69 -19.07 -7.92
CA ALA A 19 46.13 -18.91 -7.87
C ALA A 19 46.75 -18.11 -9.05
N PRO A 20 46.32 -18.28 -10.32
CA PRO A 20 46.85 -17.45 -11.41
C PRO A 20 46.46 -15.96 -11.31
N TYR A 21 45.35 -15.64 -10.64
CA TYR A 21 44.83 -14.28 -10.48
C TYR A 21 45.22 -13.62 -9.14
N ILE A 22 45.62 -14.41 -8.14
CA ILE A 22 46.13 -13.93 -6.86
C ILE A 22 47.62 -13.61 -7.01
N LYS A 23 47.94 -12.33 -7.12
CA LYS A 23 49.32 -11.81 -7.19
C LYS A 23 49.75 -11.25 -5.85
N THR A 24 51.05 -11.32 -5.55
CA THR A 24 51.60 -10.66 -4.35
C THR A 24 51.44 -9.14 -4.44
N ARG A 25 51.42 -8.44 -3.30
CA ARG A 25 51.28 -6.97 -3.28
C ARG A 25 52.30 -6.28 -4.17
N ASP A 26 53.54 -6.77 -4.17
CA ASP A 26 54.64 -6.19 -4.95
C ASP A 26 54.49 -6.46 -6.45
N GLU A 27 54.04 -7.65 -6.83
CA GLU A 27 53.71 -7.96 -8.22
C GLU A 27 52.56 -7.09 -8.73
N VAL A 28 51.50 -6.90 -7.93
CA VAL A 28 50.38 -6.02 -8.28
C VAL A 28 50.88 -4.59 -8.49
N LEU A 29 51.74 -4.08 -7.61
CA LEU A 29 52.31 -2.74 -7.76
C LEU A 29 53.16 -2.61 -9.03
N LYS A 30 53.98 -3.62 -9.36
CA LYS A 30 54.76 -3.66 -10.61
C LYS A 30 53.86 -3.65 -11.84
N ILE A 31 52.82 -4.49 -11.86
CA ILE A 31 51.84 -4.57 -12.94
C ILE A 31 51.10 -3.22 -13.11
N ARG A 32 50.63 -2.64 -12.00
CA ARG A 32 49.94 -1.33 -12.01
C ARG A 32 50.85 -0.23 -12.55
N ARG A 33 52.12 -0.18 -12.15
CA ARG A 33 53.09 0.79 -12.68
C ARG A 33 53.30 0.61 -14.18
N ALA A 34 53.51 -0.63 -14.64
CA ALA A 34 53.68 -0.93 -16.07
C ALA A 34 52.45 -0.52 -16.90
N LEU A 35 51.24 -0.81 -16.41
CA LEU A 35 49.99 -0.41 -17.07
C LEU A 35 49.79 1.11 -17.07
N THR A 36 50.15 1.78 -15.98
CA THR A 36 50.07 3.24 -15.87
C THR A 36 50.96 3.90 -16.93
N LEU A 37 52.21 3.45 -17.04
CA LEU A 37 53.15 3.97 -18.05
C LEU A 37 52.65 3.70 -19.48
N TYR A 38 52.10 2.51 -19.72
CA TYR A 38 51.52 2.16 -21.03
C TYR A 38 50.35 3.07 -21.41
N LEU A 39 49.41 3.31 -20.49
CA LEU A 39 48.27 4.19 -20.75
C LEU A 39 48.68 5.66 -20.86
N GLN A 40 49.63 6.12 -20.03
CA GLN A 40 50.19 7.47 -20.14
C GLN A 40 50.85 7.72 -21.50
N ALA A 41 51.51 6.72 -22.09
CA ALA A 41 52.10 6.87 -23.42
C ALA A 41 51.05 7.08 -24.53
N GLN A 42 49.83 6.56 -24.34
CA GLN A 42 48.78 6.55 -25.36
C GLN A 42 47.73 7.65 -25.20
N VAL A 43 47.57 8.18 -23.99
CA VAL A 43 46.57 9.17 -23.63
C VAL A 43 47.19 10.57 -23.57
N ILE A 44 46.52 11.56 -24.15
CA ILE A 44 46.86 12.98 -24.04
C ILE A 44 46.00 13.58 -22.93
N PHE A 45 46.65 14.07 -21.87
CA PHE A 45 45.99 14.78 -20.78
C PHE A 45 45.90 16.28 -21.09
N SER A 46 44.85 16.94 -20.61
CA SER A 46 44.66 18.38 -20.73
C SER A 46 45.55 19.19 -19.78
N ASP A 47 45.95 18.59 -18.64
CA ASP A 47 46.75 19.24 -17.59
C ASP A 47 48.13 18.58 -17.41
N ILE A 48 49.13 19.39 -17.01
CA ILE A 48 50.55 19.02 -16.83
C ILE A 48 50.79 18.11 -15.62
N ALA A 49 49.76 17.83 -14.81
CA ALA A 49 49.91 16.97 -13.64
C ALA A 49 50.14 15.51 -14.05
N PRO A 50 51.12 14.81 -13.45
CA PRO A 50 51.39 13.42 -13.80
C PRO A 50 50.18 12.56 -13.47
N ALA A 51 49.57 11.94 -14.48
CA ALA A 51 48.39 11.12 -14.32
C ALA A 51 48.67 9.95 -13.37
N SER A 52 48.15 10.05 -12.14
CA SER A 52 48.21 8.94 -11.19
C SER A 52 47.42 7.74 -11.73
N HIS A 53 47.72 6.52 -11.26
CA HIS A 53 46.94 5.33 -11.63
C HIS A 53 45.42 5.52 -11.38
N ILE A 54 45.04 6.33 -10.40
CA ILE A 54 43.63 6.61 -10.07
C ILE A 54 43.00 7.55 -11.11
N SER A 55 43.75 8.55 -11.57
CA SER A 55 43.32 9.47 -12.63
C SER A 55 43.09 8.76 -13.97
N LEU A 56 43.80 7.66 -14.21
CA LEU A 56 43.60 6.80 -15.38
C LEU A 56 42.36 5.91 -15.27
N CYS A 57 41.88 5.60 -14.07
CA CYS A 57 40.66 4.81 -13.87
C CYS A 57 39.38 5.62 -14.09
N ALA A 58 39.45 6.96 -13.94
CA ALA A 58 38.36 7.88 -14.19
C ALA A 58 38.86 9.03 -15.10
N PRO A 59 38.79 8.88 -16.43
CA PRO A 59 39.36 9.83 -17.38
C PRO A 59 38.50 11.10 -17.48
N GLN A 60 38.56 11.96 -16.46
CA GLN A 60 37.92 13.29 -16.49
C GLN A 60 38.77 14.31 -17.24
N ASN A 61 40.10 14.18 -17.15
CA ASN A 61 41.08 15.14 -17.68
C ASN A 61 41.77 14.68 -18.97
N VAL A 62 41.13 13.80 -19.74
CA VAL A 62 41.69 13.26 -20.99
C VAL A 62 41.18 14.08 -22.18
N ALA A 63 42.11 14.67 -22.94
CA ALA A 63 41.82 15.47 -24.13
C ALA A 63 41.72 14.63 -25.42
N GLY A 64 42.46 13.51 -25.49
CA GLY A 64 42.49 12.64 -26.67
C GLY A 64 43.39 11.42 -26.53
N ILE A 65 43.38 10.54 -27.52
CA ILE A 65 44.22 9.32 -27.60
C ILE A 65 45.06 9.41 -28.88
N LYS A 66 46.38 9.15 -28.81
CA LYS A 66 47.32 9.35 -29.93
C LYS A 66 47.13 8.35 -31.08
N ARG A 67 47.04 7.05 -30.77
CA ARG A 67 46.68 5.95 -31.70
C ARG A 67 46.50 4.66 -30.91
N VAL A 68 45.45 3.89 -31.15
CA VAL A 68 45.31 2.55 -30.57
C VAL A 68 46.28 1.61 -31.29
N PRO A 69 47.26 0.98 -30.62
CA PRO A 69 48.15 0.04 -31.29
C PRO A 69 47.37 -1.17 -31.82
N SER A 70 47.61 -1.52 -33.08
CA SER A 70 46.96 -2.64 -33.77
C SER A 70 47.38 -4.02 -33.24
N GLU A 71 48.46 -4.08 -32.44
CA GLU A 71 49.04 -5.30 -31.86
C GLU A 71 48.10 -6.00 -30.84
N PHE A 72 47.08 -5.30 -30.34
CA PHE A 72 46.11 -5.83 -29.37
C PHE A 72 44.65 -5.73 -29.86
N SER A 73 44.41 -5.78 -31.17
CA SER A 73 43.09 -5.49 -31.81
C SER A 73 41.86 -6.12 -31.14
N ASN A 74 42.00 -7.28 -30.49
CA ASN A 74 40.94 -7.99 -29.77
C ASN A 74 41.15 -8.12 -28.24
N GLY A 75 42.13 -7.41 -27.66
CA GLY A 75 42.44 -7.46 -26.23
C GLY A 75 41.64 -6.46 -25.39
N LEU A 76 41.49 -6.75 -24.09
CA LEU A 76 40.81 -5.89 -23.10
C LEU A 76 41.36 -4.45 -23.09
N ARG A 77 42.67 -4.28 -23.32
CA ARG A 77 43.33 -2.97 -23.36
C ARG A 77 42.87 -2.14 -24.56
N ALA A 78 42.68 -2.76 -25.73
CA ALA A 78 42.17 -2.06 -26.91
C ALA A 78 40.69 -1.70 -26.76
N GLN A 79 39.90 -2.58 -26.14
CA GLN A 79 38.50 -2.29 -25.79
C GLN A 79 38.40 -1.10 -24.83
N TYR A 80 39.26 -1.05 -23.81
CA TYR A 80 39.34 0.08 -22.88
C TYR A 80 39.63 1.39 -23.60
N LEU A 81 40.66 1.43 -24.46
CA LEU A 81 41.00 2.65 -25.20
C LEU A 81 39.89 3.08 -26.16
N ARG A 82 39.21 2.13 -26.80
CA ARG A 82 38.03 2.41 -27.64
C ARG A 82 36.86 2.98 -26.83
N ALA A 83 36.63 2.46 -25.62
CA ALA A 83 35.62 2.98 -24.72
C ALA A 83 35.96 4.41 -24.26
N VAL A 84 37.23 4.68 -23.92
CA VAL A 84 37.69 6.03 -23.58
C VAL A 84 37.55 6.98 -24.79
N GLN A 85 37.83 6.52 -26.00
CA GLN A 85 37.61 7.31 -27.22
C GLN A 85 36.13 7.67 -27.42
N ALA A 86 35.24 6.69 -27.22
CA ALA A 86 33.79 6.89 -27.34
C ALA A 86 33.27 7.84 -26.25
N ASP A 87 33.76 7.75 -25.02
CA ASP A 87 33.41 8.67 -23.93
C ASP A 87 33.86 10.11 -24.25
N ILE A 88 35.08 10.29 -24.77
CA ILE A 88 35.55 11.62 -25.20
C ILE A 88 34.67 12.18 -26.32
N ALA A 89 34.27 11.36 -27.29
CA ALA A 89 33.36 11.77 -28.37
C ALA A 89 31.98 12.17 -27.82
N ALA A 90 31.37 11.34 -26.98
CA ALA A 90 30.08 11.60 -26.36
C ALA A 90 30.09 12.89 -25.51
N ARG A 91 31.17 13.16 -24.79
CA ARG A 91 31.32 14.41 -24.02
C ARG A 91 31.45 15.64 -24.90
N LYS A 92 32.08 15.53 -26.07
CA LYS A 92 32.17 16.62 -27.06
C LYS A 92 30.79 16.89 -27.67
N GLU A 93 30.08 15.86 -28.07
CA GLU A 93 28.71 15.97 -28.59
C GLU A 93 27.76 16.58 -27.55
N TYR A 94 27.81 16.10 -26.31
CA TYR A 94 26.99 16.65 -25.22
C TYR A 94 27.27 18.14 -24.99
N ARG A 95 28.55 18.55 -25.01
CA ARG A 95 28.92 19.96 -24.87
C ARG A 95 28.42 20.80 -26.05
N GLY A 96 28.52 20.28 -27.28
CA GLY A 96 27.97 20.92 -28.48
C GLY A 96 26.45 21.11 -28.37
N LEU A 97 25.71 20.06 -27.97
CA LEU A 97 24.27 20.15 -27.75
C LEU A 97 23.90 21.14 -26.65
N LEU A 98 24.68 21.22 -25.57
CA LEU A 98 24.46 22.23 -24.54
C LEU A 98 24.67 23.65 -25.07
N GLU A 99 25.67 23.86 -25.91
CA GLU A 99 25.93 25.16 -26.56
C GLU A 99 24.82 25.51 -27.57
N GLU A 100 24.33 24.54 -28.34
CA GLU A 100 23.18 24.71 -29.24
C GLU A 100 21.89 25.05 -28.47
N VAL A 101 21.61 24.35 -27.38
CA VAL A 101 20.45 24.64 -26.52
C VAL A 101 20.57 26.04 -25.94
N LYS A 102 21.76 26.43 -25.46
CA LYS A 102 22.01 27.79 -24.96
C LYS A 102 21.77 28.83 -26.05
N ALA A 103 22.33 28.63 -27.24
CA ALA A 103 22.14 29.52 -28.38
C ALA A 103 20.67 29.63 -28.81
N LEU A 104 19.92 28.53 -28.79
CA LEU A 104 18.47 28.53 -29.06
C LEU A 104 17.69 29.27 -27.97
N THR A 105 18.01 29.07 -26.69
CA THR A 105 17.40 29.84 -25.60
C THR A 105 17.71 31.32 -25.67
N GLU A 106 18.94 31.70 -26.04
CA GLU A 106 19.30 33.09 -26.26
C GLU A 106 18.63 33.69 -27.50
N ARG A 107 18.44 32.90 -28.56
CA ARG A 107 17.70 33.34 -29.76
C ARG A 107 16.22 33.52 -29.45
N MET A 108 15.61 32.61 -28.68
CA MET A 108 14.23 32.74 -28.20
C MET A 108 14.07 33.95 -27.28
N SER A 109 15.03 34.21 -26.37
CA SER A 109 14.96 35.36 -25.47
C SER A 109 15.11 36.69 -26.23
N ARG A 110 15.97 36.76 -27.24
CA ARG A 110 16.10 37.93 -28.12
C ARG A 110 14.87 38.14 -29.00
N CYS A 111 14.28 37.06 -29.55
CA CYS A 111 13.09 37.14 -30.40
C CYS A 111 11.83 37.55 -29.62
N ASN A 112 11.74 37.18 -28.33
CA ASN A 112 10.67 37.63 -27.43
C ASN A 112 10.78 39.12 -27.06
N SER A 113 11.92 39.78 -27.31
CA SER A 113 12.12 41.18 -26.93
C SER A 113 11.73 42.18 -28.01
N GLU A 114 11.69 41.78 -29.29
CA GLU A 114 11.47 42.74 -30.38
C GLU A 114 10.15 42.55 -31.13
N GLU A 115 9.53 41.35 -31.17
CA GLU A 115 8.37 41.14 -32.06
C GLU A 115 7.49 39.95 -31.63
N CYS A 116 7.04 39.89 -30.37
CA CYS A 116 5.85 39.08 -30.05
C CYS A 116 5.08 39.66 -28.86
N SER A 117 4.02 40.36 -29.22
CA SER A 117 2.99 40.91 -28.35
C SER A 117 2.60 39.92 -27.25
N SER A 118 2.55 40.43 -26.01
CA SER A 118 2.05 39.81 -24.79
C SER A 118 0.85 38.86 -24.98
N SER A 119 0.01 39.09 -25.98
CA SER A 119 -1.09 38.23 -26.42
C SER A 119 -0.71 36.76 -26.65
N GLY A 120 0.38 36.44 -27.36
CA GLY A 120 0.74 35.03 -27.65
C GLY A 120 1.13 34.24 -26.39
N ALA A 121 1.94 34.86 -25.53
CA ALA A 121 2.32 34.30 -24.22
C ALA A 121 1.11 34.21 -23.27
N GLN A 122 0.23 35.22 -23.27
CA GLN A 122 -1.01 35.21 -22.50
C GLN A 122 -1.94 34.10 -22.99
N ASN A 123 -2.09 33.91 -24.30
CA ASN A 123 -2.93 32.87 -24.91
C ASN A 123 -2.39 31.46 -24.63
N PHE A 124 -1.07 31.30 -24.61
CA PHE A 124 -0.46 30.03 -24.20
C PHE A 124 -0.65 29.78 -22.70
N GLN A 125 -0.50 30.80 -21.86
CA GLN A 125 -0.76 30.68 -20.42
C GLN A 125 -2.23 30.40 -20.10
N THR A 126 -3.18 31.01 -20.83
CA THR A 126 -4.61 30.73 -20.69
C THR A 126 -4.95 29.33 -21.21
N TYR A 127 -4.30 28.87 -22.28
CA TYR A 127 -4.43 27.49 -22.74
C TYR A 127 -3.91 26.49 -21.69
N LEU A 128 -2.75 26.76 -21.08
CA LEU A 128 -2.22 25.92 -20.01
C LEU A 128 -3.10 25.93 -18.75
N SER A 129 -3.66 27.07 -18.37
CA SER A 129 -4.57 27.16 -17.23
C SER A 129 -5.89 26.41 -17.50
N LEU A 130 -6.39 26.47 -18.73
CA LEU A 130 -7.54 25.69 -19.19
C LEU A 130 -7.25 24.18 -19.21
N LEU A 131 -6.04 23.77 -19.60
CA LEU A 131 -5.64 22.37 -19.58
C LEU A 131 -5.54 21.86 -18.13
N ARG A 132 -5.02 22.67 -17.21
CA ARG A 132 -5.01 22.37 -15.77
C ARG A 132 -6.42 22.28 -15.20
N SER A 133 -7.32 23.21 -15.55
CA SER A 133 -8.71 23.18 -15.06
C SER A 133 -9.48 21.96 -15.60
N ARG A 134 -9.27 21.56 -16.86
CA ARG A 134 -9.82 20.32 -17.42
C ARG A 134 -9.32 19.08 -16.68
N ARG A 135 -8.03 19.01 -16.35
CA ARG A 135 -7.46 17.93 -15.53
C ARG A 135 -8.02 17.92 -14.11
N LEU A 136 -8.26 19.09 -13.52
CA LEU A 136 -8.88 19.18 -12.20
C LEU A 136 -10.33 18.69 -12.26
N ARG A 137 -11.09 19.11 -13.28
CA ARG A 137 -12.46 18.65 -13.51
C ARG A 137 -12.52 17.14 -13.70
N SER A 138 -11.62 16.53 -14.46
CA SER A 138 -11.61 15.07 -14.62
C SER A 138 -11.31 14.35 -13.30
N LYS A 139 -10.40 14.88 -12.48
CA LYS A 139 -10.15 14.34 -11.13
C LYS A 139 -11.39 14.46 -10.24
N ILE A 140 -12.06 15.61 -10.23
CA ILE A 140 -13.28 15.81 -9.45
C ILE A 140 -14.39 14.87 -9.94
N GLN A 141 -14.55 14.69 -11.26
CA GLN A 141 -15.51 13.74 -11.82
C GLN A 141 -15.22 12.29 -11.40
N ILE A 142 -13.94 11.91 -11.30
CA ILE A 142 -13.55 10.60 -10.77
C ILE A 142 -13.94 10.49 -9.29
N CYS A 143 -13.65 11.50 -8.48
CA CYS A 143 -14.07 11.53 -7.07
C CYS A 143 -15.59 11.47 -6.93
N GLN A 144 -16.34 12.24 -7.73
CA GLN A 144 -17.80 12.21 -7.77
C GLN A 144 -18.31 10.82 -8.16
N HIS A 145 -17.77 10.20 -9.22
CA HIS A 145 -18.14 8.84 -9.61
C HIS A 145 -17.89 7.83 -8.49
N TYR A 146 -16.77 7.94 -7.76
CA TYR A 146 -16.51 7.05 -6.62
C TYR A 146 -17.37 7.37 -5.41
N LEU A 147 -17.73 8.63 -5.18
CA LEU A 147 -18.70 9.01 -4.15
C LEU A 147 -20.09 8.48 -4.51
N ASP A 148 -20.55 8.61 -5.76
CA ASP A 148 -21.80 8.03 -6.25
C ASP A 148 -21.77 6.49 -6.16
N LYS A 149 -20.61 5.88 -6.44
CA LYS A 149 -20.42 4.46 -6.22
C LYS A 149 -20.48 4.10 -4.74
N LEU A 150 -19.96 4.95 -3.86
CA LEU A 150 -20.02 4.74 -2.42
C LEU A 150 -21.45 4.88 -1.90
N THR A 151 -22.19 5.90 -2.34
CA THR A 151 -23.60 6.12 -1.96
C THR A 151 -24.54 5.05 -2.51
N THR A 152 -24.20 4.45 -3.66
CA THR A 152 -24.91 3.27 -4.20
C THR A 152 -24.46 1.95 -3.57
N MET A 153 -23.30 1.91 -2.90
CA MET A 153 -22.96 0.78 -2.05
C MET A 153 -23.85 0.82 -0.81
N GLU A 154 -24.47 -0.32 -0.52
CA GLU A 154 -25.38 -0.51 0.63
C GLU A 154 -24.73 0.05 1.90
N ALA A 155 -23.42 -0.16 2.09
CA ALA A 155 -22.59 0.35 3.18
C ALA A 155 -22.66 1.85 3.50
N ALA A 156 -22.97 2.72 2.54
CA ALA A 156 -23.13 4.16 2.78
C ALA A 156 -24.59 4.63 2.74
N SER A 157 -25.54 3.73 2.46
CA SER A 157 -26.95 4.03 2.65
C SER A 157 -27.21 4.22 4.14
N SER A 158 -27.99 5.24 4.51
CA SER A 158 -28.37 5.55 5.91
C SER A 158 -29.00 4.35 6.64
N ASN A 159 -29.38 3.30 5.90
CA ASN A 159 -30.14 2.16 6.38
C ASN A 159 -29.28 0.88 6.54
N PHE A 160 -28.02 0.86 6.08
CA PHE A 160 -27.19 -0.36 6.14
C PHE A 160 -26.57 -0.61 7.50
N LEU A 161 -26.41 0.43 8.31
CA LEU A 161 -26.16 0.30 9.74
C LEU A 161 -27.35 0.86 10.51
N ASP A 162 -28.58 0.64 10.02
CA ASP A 162 -29.74 0.84 10.87
C ASP A 162 -29.78 -0.30 11.89
N VAL A 163 -29.00 -0.12 12.95
CA VAL A 163 -28.89 -1.03 14.09
C VAL A 163 -30.27 -1.36 14.65
N ASN A 164 -31.26 -0.47 14.49
CA ASN A 164 -32.64 -0.75 14.89
C ASN A 164 -33.36 -1.70 13.93
N ARG A 165 -33.09 -1.65 12.61
CA ARG A 165 -33.63 -2.60 11.63
C ARG A 165 -32.95 -3.96 11.74
N GLU A 166 -31.63 -3.99 11.88
CA GLU A 166 -30.90 -5.24 12.15
C GLU A 166 -31.23 -5.81 13.54
N MET A 167 -31.38 -4.98 14.59
CA MET A 167 -31.93 -5.45 15.86
C MET A 167 -33.33 -6.00 15.63
N LYS A 168 -34.22 -5.32 14.93
CA LYS A 168 -35.59 -5.80 14.71
C LYS A 168 -35.61 -7.10 13.90
N GLU A 169 -34.72 -7.29 12.93
CA GLU A 169 -34.57 -8.55 12.19
C GLU A 169 -33.89 -9.65 13.01
N VAL A 170 -32.91 -9.34 13.86
CA VAL A 170 -32.27 -10.28 14.80
C VAL A 170 -33.23 -10.64 15.94
N PHE A 171 -34.05 -9.71 16.43
CA PHE A 171 -35.13 -9.98 17.38
C PHE A 171 -36.24 -10.77 16.72
N SER A 172 -36.65 -10.46 15.48
CA SER A 172 -37.63 -11.25 14.73
C SER A 172 -37.10 -12.64 14.35
N SER A 173 -35.80 -12.78 14.09
CA SER A 173 -35.15 -14.07 13.77
C SER A 173 -34.85 -14.88 15.03
N SER A 174 -34.52 -14.21 16.13
CA SER A 174 -34.44 -14.82 17.46
C SER A 174 -35.82 -15.26 17.92
N GLU A 175 -36.88 -14.50 17.63
CA GLU A 175 -38.28 -14.88 17.84
C GLU A 175 -38.70 -16.05 16.93
N ARG A 176 -38.20 -16.15 15.70
CA ARG A 176 -38.45 -17.32 14.82
C ARG A 176 -37.69 -18.57 15.26
N PHE A 177 -36.49 -18.44 15.83
CA PHE A 177 -35.76 -19.56 16.44
C PHE A 177 -36.41 -20.03 17.74
N VAL A 178 -36.95 -19.07 18.50
CA VAL A 178 -37.82 -19.24 19.67
C VAL A 178 -39.10 -19.97 19.23
N VAL A 179 -39.84 -19.50 18.21
CA VAL A 179 -41.08 -20.13 17.73
C VAL A 179 -40.87 -21.55 17.16
N HIS A 180 -39.76 -21.85 16.48
CA HIS A 180 -39.49 -23.21 15.97
C HIS A 180 -38.94 -24.20 17.00
N GLN A 181 -38.69 -23.78 18.26
CA GLN A 181 -38.35 -24.69 19.36
C GLN A 181 -39.50 -24.94 20.34
N TYR A 182 -40.69 -24.32 20.12
CA TYR A 182 -41.89 -24.54 20.93
C TYR A 182 -42.93 -25.45 20.27
N GLU A 183 -42.70 -25.94 19.05
CA GLU A 183 -43.57 -26.93 18.39
C GLU A 183 -43.13 -28.39 18.60
N ALA A 184 -42.01 -28.62 19.29
CA ALA A 184 -41.70 -29.93 19.87
C ALA A 184 -42.16 -29.92 21.33
N GLY A 185 -43.29 -30.58 21.59
CA GLY A 185 -44.11 -30.36 22.78
C GLY A 185 -43.39 -30.51 24.12
N TYR A 186 -43.78 -29.67 25.08
CA TYR A 186 -44.43 -30.07 26.34
C TYR A 186 -44.91 -28.83 27.11
N SER A 187 -46.23 -28.78 27.33
CA SER A 187 -47.02 -28.28 28.48
C SER A 187 -46.74 -26.91 29.16
N PRO A 188 -47.81 -26.16 29.51
CA PRO A 188 -47.72 -24.87 30.20
C PRO A 188 -47.59 -25.06 31.72
N GLY A 189 -46.55 -24.48 32.32
CA GLY A 189 -46.46 -24.42 33.78
C GLY A 189 -45.04 -24.33 34.33
N HIS A 190 -44.40 -23.16 34.24
CA HIS A 190 -43.54 -22.71 35.32
C HIS A 190 -43.33 -21.19 35.26
N GLY A 191 -44.23 -20.49 35.94
CA GLY A 191 -43.77 -19.36 36.73
C GLY A 191 -42.82 -19.88 37.82
N ASN A 192 -41.71 -19.19 38.02
CA ASN A 192 -40.86 -19.26 39.21
C ASN A 192 -40.05 -20.55 39.45
N HIS A 193 -39.50 -21.19 38.42
CA HIS A 193 -38.44 -22.19 38.66
C HIS A 193 -37.09 -21.45 38.86
N PRO A 194 -36.38 -21.64 40.00
CA PRO A 194 -35.15 -20.89 40.31
C PRO A 194 -34.06 -21.08 39.25
N ASP A 195 -34.04 -22.22 38.57
CA ASP A 195 -33.06 -22.53 37.53
C ASP A 195 -33.25 -21.65 36.29
N GLY A 196 -34.49 -21.32 35.91
CA GLY A 196 -34.78 -20.40 34.80
C GLY A 196 -34.33 -18.97 35.11
N LEU A 197 -34.52 -18.53 36.35
CA LEU A 197 -34.03 -17.23 36.82
C LEU A 197 -32.49 -17.20 36.91
N LEU A 198 -31.87 -18.31 37.27
CA LEU A 198 -30.40 -18.46 37.26
C LEU A 198 -29.84 -18.34 35.84
N TYR A 199 -30.47 -18.98 34.84
CA TYR A 199 -30.05 -18.84 33.44
C TYR A 199 -30.25 -17.43 32.91
N GLU A 200 -31.34 -16.76 33.27
CA GLU A 200 -31.57 -15.36 32.88
C GLU A 200 -30.56 -14.41 33.55
N LEU A 201 -30.24 -14.64 34.83
CA LEU A 201 -29.20 -13.92 35.54
C LEU A 201 -27.82 -14.18 34.94
N GLU A 202 -27.46 -15.43 34.65
CA GLU A 202 -26.20 -15.80 34.01
C GLU A 202 -26.06 -15.08 32.66
N ARG A 203 -27.12 -15.09 31.85
CA ARG A 203 -27.17 -14.36 30.58
C ARG A 203 -27.00 -12.85 30.79
N ALA A 204 -27.69 -12.26 31.77
CA ALA A 204 -27.57 -10.83 32.08
C ALA A 204 -26.16 -10.46 32.59
N VAL A 205 -25.53 -11.34 33.37
CA VAL A 205 -24.16 -11.19 33.87
C VAL A 205 -23.16 -11.28 32.72
N LEU A 206 -23.34 -12.20 31.78
CA LEU A 206 -22.49 -12.31 30.60
C LEU A 206 -22.59 -11.08 29.70
N VAL A 207 -23.82 -10.59 29.45
CA VAL A 207 -24.05 -9.37 28.65
C VAL A 207 -23.46 -8.13 29.33
N SER A 208 -23.66 -7.97 30.65
CA SER A 208 -23.10 -6.84 31.39
C SER A 208 -21.57 -6.90 31.46
N LYS A 209 -20.98 -8.08 31.66
CA LYS A 209 -19.52 -8.27 31.62
C LYS A 209 -18.94 -7.90 30.25
N ALA A 210 -19.55 -8.39 29.16
CA ALA A 210 -19.12 -8.05 27.81
C ALA A 210 -19.20 -6.54 27.54
N ARG A 211 -20.25 -5.86 28.03
CA ARG A 211 -20.38 -4.41 27.96
C ARG A 211 -19.26 -3.68 28.72
N VAL A 212 -18.97 -4.10 29.95
CA VAL A 212 -17.91 -3.52 30.78
C VAL A 212 -16.54 -3.70 30.14
N ASP A 213 -16.25 -4.86 29.55
CA ASP A 213 -14.97 -5.11 28.88
C ASP A 213 -14.82 -4.24 27.62
N ASN A 214 -15.91 -4.03 26.87
CA ASN A 214 -15.93 -3.10 25.75
C ASN A 214 -15.68 -1.65 26.21
N GLU A 215 -16.37 -1.19 27.25
CA GLU A 215 -16.20 0.16 27.82
C GLU A 215 -14.77 0.37 28.36
N LYS A 216 -14.19 -0.65 29.03
CA LYS A 216 -12.79 -0.62 29.48
C LYS A 216 -11.82 -0.51 28.30
N SER A 217 -12.04 -1.25 27.23
CA SER A 217 -11.20 -1.19 26.02
C SER A 217 -11.25 0.19 25.36
N LEU A 218 -12.44 0.79 25.28
CA LEU A 218 -12.66 2.13 24.74
C LEU A 218 -11.98 3.18 25.62
N LEU A 219 -12.12 3.08 26.94
CA LEU A 219 -11.43 3.95 27.89
C LEU A 219 -9.91 3.80 27.78
N GLY A 220 -9.39 2.59 27.60
CA GLY A 220 -7.97 2.33 27.36
C GLY A 220 -7.46 3.05 26.12
N ARG A 221 -8.21 2.99 25.01
CA ARG A 221 -7.89 3.69 23.76
C ARG A 221 -7.89 5.21 23.92
N ILE A 222 -8.91 5.76 24.60
CA ILE A 222 -9.00 7.19 24.88
C ILE A 222 -7.83 7.64 25.77
N LYS A 223 -7.53 6.88 26.84
CA LYS A 223 -6.39 7.17 27.72
C LYS A 223 -5.06 7.14 26.96
N ALA A 224 -4.85 6.16 26.08
CA ALA A 224 -3.65 6.11 25.25
C ALA A 224 -3.54 7.33 24.32
N GLN A 225 -4.64 7.75 23.70
CA GLN A 225 -4.68 8.93 22.85
C GLN A 225 -4.43 10.23 23.62
N VAL A 226 -4.95 10.33 24.85
CA VAL A 226 -4.68 11.44 25.78
C VAL A 226 -3.22 11.43 26.26
N GLN A 227 -2.62 10.27 26.52
CA GLN A 227 -1.21 10.17 26.88
C GLN A 227 -0.29 10.58 25.74
N LEU A 228 -0.62 10.18 24.50
CA LEU A 228 0.13 10.55 23.31
C LEU A 228 0.06 12.06 23.04
N THR A 229 -1.13 12.66 23.18
CA THR A 229 -1.29 14.13 23.11
C THR A 229 -0.66 14.86 24.31
N ARG A 230 -0.54 14.23 25.48
CA ARG A 230 0.17 14.82 26.64
C ARG A 230 1.69 14.75 26.48
N ALA A 231 2.23 13.70 25.87
CA ALA A 231 3.66 13.62 25.54
C ALA A 231 4.04 14.73 24.54
N ASP A 232 3.17 15.02 23.56
CA ASP A 232 3.34 16.14 22.62
C ASP A 232 3.18 17.54 23.28
N GLN A 233 2.43 17.64 24.39
CA GLN A 233 2.27 18.89 25.15
C GLN A 233 3.56 19.36 25.86
N GLY A 234 4.55 18.48 26.02
CA GLY A 234 5.90 18.85 26.47
C GLY A 234 6.65 19.74 25.47
N ASN A 235 6.27 19.70 24.19
CA ASN A 235 6.92 20.43 23.09
C ASN A 235 6.19 21.73 22.70
N ILE A 236 5.07 22.07 23.35
CA ILE A 236 4.34 23.30 23.06
C ILE A 236 5.07 24.46 23.74
N SER A 237 5.66 25.35 22.92
CA SER A 237 6.25 26.61 23.38
C SER A 237 5.32 27.31 24.38
N PRO A 238 5.83 27.81 25.52
CA PRO A 238 5.03 28.46 26.55
C PRO A 238 4.21 29.64 25.99
N GLN A 239 4.71 30.28 24.92
CA GLN A 239 4.03 31.35 24.22
C GLN A 239 2.80 30.86 23.42
N ALA A 240 2.85 29.67 22.83
CA ALA A 240 1.70 29.07 22.15
C ALA A 240 0.62 28.65 23.15
N ARG A 241 1.02 28.17 24.34
CA ARG A 241 0.11 27.88 25.46
C ARG A 241 -0.59 29.15 25.95
N LEU A 242 0.16 30.24 26.15
CA LEU A 242 -0.40 31.53 26.55
C LEU A 242 -1.39 32.06 25.50
N LYS A 243 -1.05 32.01 24.22
CA LYS A 243 -1.97 32.38 23.12
C LYS A 243 -3.24 31.52 23.09
N GLY A 244 -3.11 30.21 23.32
CA GLY A 244 -4.24 29.30 23.44
C GLY A 244 -5.13 29.66 24.63
N LEU A 245 -4.54 29.96 25.79
CA LEU A 245 -5.25 30.34 27.00
C LEU A 245 -5.96 31.71 26.84
N MET A 246 -5.32 32.65 26.14
CA MET A 246 -5.95 33.92 25.77
C MET A 246 -7.15 33.71 24.85
N ARG A 247 -7.05 32.85 23.83
CA ARG A 247 -8.22 32.52 22.98
C ARG A 247 -9.35 31.86 23.77
N ILE A 248 -9.02 30.94 24.68
CA ILE A 248 -10.03 30.29 25.54
C ILE A 248 -10.70 31.34 26.43
N ARG A 249 -9.93 32.27 26.99
CA ARG A 249 -10.47 33.41 27.75
C ARG A 249 -11.39 34.25 26.88
N ASP A 250 -10.97 34.61 25.67
CA ASP A 250 -11.74 35.47 24.76
C ASP A 250 -13.04 34.77 24.32
N GLU A 251 -13.02 33.48 24.03
CA GLU A 251 -14.21 32.69 23.70
C GLU A 251 -15.13 32.52 24.92
N LEU A 252 -14.59 32.36 26.12
CA LEU A 252 -15.41 32.31 27.34
C LEU A 252 -16.06 33.65 27.63
N ILE A 253 -15.31 34.76 27.47
CA ILE A 253 -15.85 36.12 27.58
C ILE A 253 -16.97 36.30 26.56
N LYS A 254 -16.75 35.94 25.30
CA LYS A 254 -17.77 36.01 24.25
C LYS A 254 -18.98 35.14 24.56
N TRP A 255 -18.79 33.95 25.11
CA TRP A 255 -19.88 33.06 25.51
C TRP A 255 -20.67 33.63 26.69
N VAL A 256 -19.99 34.21 27.69
CA VAL A 256 -20.61 34.89 28.83
C VAL A 256 -21.34 36.14 28.37
N GLU A 257 -20.74 36.96 27.51
CA GLU A 257 -21.38 38.14 26.91
C GLU A 257 -22.60 37.74 26.08
N HIS A 258 -22.50 36.66 25.30
CA HIS A 258 -23.62 36.12 24.55
C HIS A 258 -24.73 35.62 25.48
N THR A 259 -24.40 34.81 26.49
CA THR A 259 -25.41 34.31 27.44
C THR A 259 -26.01 35.41 28.32
N LEU A 260 -25.26 36.46 28.66
CA LEU A 260 -25.77 37.65 29.34
C LEU A 260 -26.64 38.51 28.42
N ALA A 261 -26.28 38.65 27.13
CA ALA A 261 -27.11 39.34 26.14
C ALA A 261 -28.42 38.57 25.88
N THR A 262 -28.34 37.24 25.75
CA THR A 262 -29.52 36.39 25.55
C THR A 262 -30.42 36.35 26.78
N SER A 263 -29.85 36.20 27.99
CA SER A 263 -30.64 36.22 29.24
C SER A 263 -31.19 37.62 29.59
N GLY A 264 -30.52 38.69 29.16
CA GLY A 264 -31.05 40.06 29.25
C GLY A 264 -32.25 40.32 28.34
N MET A 265 -32.39 39.56 27.24
CA MET A 265 -33.53 39.64 26.33
C MET A 265 -34.66 38.65 26.65
N GLU A 266 -34.41 37.60 27.43
CA GLU A 266 -35.39 36.53 27.73
C GLU A 266 -36.32 36.84 28.92
N ASN A 267 -36.03 37.86 29.73
CA ASN A 267 -36.83 38.20 30.93
C ASN A 267 -38.13 38.98 30.63
N ALA A 268 -38.54 39.12 29.37
CA ALA A 268 -39.77 39.82 28.99
C ALA A 268 -40.80 38.96 28.24
N SER A 269 -40.55 37.67 27.94
CA SER A 269 -41.45 36.96 27.02
C SER A 269 -41.65 35.46 27.17
N ASN A 270 -41.14 34.72 28.16
CA ASN A 270 -41.32 33.25 28.16
C ASN A 270 -41.58 32.65 29.53
N VAL A 271 -42.87 32.54 29.91
CA VAL A 271 -43.32 31.64 30.99
C VAL A 271 -44.25 30.52 30.49
N ASP A 272 -44.61 30.46 29.20
CA ASP A 272 -45.73 29.59 28.75
C ASP A 272 -45.40 28.50 27.68
N GLU A 273 -44.13 28.23 27.35
CA GLU A 273 -43.80 27.34 26.22
C GLU A 273 -43.45 25.89 26.57
N LYS A 274 -43.73 25.41 27.79
CA LYS A 274 -43.37 24.01 28.16
C LYS A 274 -44.52 22.99 28.04
N GLN A 275 -45.75 23.42 27.76
CA GLN A 275 -46.92 22.52 27.69
C GLN A 275 -47.40 22.22 26.24
N THR A 276 -47.10 23.05 25.24
CA THR A 276 -47.71 22.97 23.88
C THR A 276 -46.90 22.21 22.82
N ARG A 277 -45.68 21.76 23.13
CA ARG A 277 -44.78 21.15 22.13
C ARG A 277 -45.22 19.74 21.67
N ASN A 278 -46.08 19.05 22.43
CA ASN A 278 -46.47 17.67 22.13
C ASN A 278 -47.73 17.56 21.24
N GLU A 279 -48.55 18.60 21.12
CA GLU A 279 -49.80 18.56 20.34
C GLU A 279 -49.64 19.09 18.90
N SER A 280 -48.60 19.90 18.64
CA SER A 280 -48.36 20.48 17.31
C SER A 280 -47.87 19.44 16.28
N GLY A 281 -47.06 18.46 16.72
CA GLY A 281 -46.48 17.45 15.82
C GLY A 281 -47.47 16.40 15.32
N GLU A 282 -48.49 16.05 16.12
CA GLU A 282 -49.51 15.07 15.72
C GLU A 282 -50.50 15.65 14.69
N ASN A 283 -50.80 16.94 14.77
CA ASN A 283 -51.70 17.61 13.83
C ASN A 283 -51.04 17.83 12.46
N GLU A 284 -49.74 18.15 12.41
CA GLU A 284 -48.99 18.23 11.15
C GLU A 284 -48.88 16.87 10.45
N ALA A 285 -48.62 15.79 11.20
CA ALA A 285 -48.57 14.43 10.65
C ALA A 285 -49.92 13.98 10.07
N ARG A 286 -51.04 14.35 10.71
CA ARG A 286 -52.39 14.07 10.19
C ARG A 286 -52.71 14.84 8.92
N LEU A 287 -52.34 16.13 8.85
CA LEU A 287 -52.55 16.95 7.65
C LEU A 287 -51.73 16.45 6.45
N LEU A 288 -50.49 16.01 6.68
CA LEU A 288 -49.66 15.41 5.63
C LEU A 288 -50.23 14.06 5.15
N LEU A 289 -50.73 13.24 6.07
CA LEU A 289 -51.35 11.96 5.73
C LEU A 289 -52.64 12.15 4.92
N ASP A 290 -53.45 13.15 5.27
CA ASP A 290 -54.68 13.46 4.53
C ASP A 290 -54.35 14.09 3.16
N GLY A 291 -53.29 14.89 3.06
CA GLY A 291 -52.76 15.34 1.76
C GLY A 291 -52.38 14.17 0.85
N LEU A 292 -51.63 13.19 1.39
CA LEU A 292 -51.24 11.97 0.67
C LEU A 292 -52.45 11.13 0.22
N LYS A 293 -53.49 11.01 1.06
CA LYS A 293 -54.73 10.31 0.68
C LYS A 293 -55.42 11.00 -0.50
N THR A 294 -55.55 12.33 -0.46
CA THR A 294 -56.18 13.06 -1.57
C THR A 294 -55.37 12.96 -2.87
N GLU A 295 -54.04 12.92 -2.80
CA GLU A 295 -53.20 12.71 -3.97
C GLU A 295 -53.39 11.31 -4.56
N ILE A 296 -53.45 10.27 -3.72
CA ILE A 296 -53.71 8.88 -4.16
C ILE A 296 -55.09 8.77 -4.79
N GLU A 297 -56.12 9.40 -4.22
CA GLU A 297 -57.47 9.42 -4.79
C GLU A 297 -57.50 10.10 -6.16
N GLN A 298 -56.80 11.23 -6.32
CA GLN A 298 -56.68 11.93 -7.61
C GLN A 298 -55.96 11.08 -8.66
N GLN A 299 -54.84 10.45 -8.29
CA GLN A 299 -54.09 9.56 -9.19
C GLN A 299 -54.93 8.34 -9.59
N TYR A 300 -55.70 7.77 -8.67
CA TYR A 300 -56.58 6.65 -8.95
C TYR A 300 -57.77 7.04 -9.84
N ALA A 301 -58.35 8.22 -9.63
CA ALA A 301 -59.39 8.76 -10.50
C ALA A 301 -58.85 9.02 -11.93
N ALA A 302 -57.63 9.56 -12.05
CA ALA A 302 -56.96 9.75 -13.33
C ALA A 302 -56.72 8.41 -14.03
N TYR A 303 -56.23 7.40 -13.31
CA TYR A 303 -56.05 6.03 -13.80
C TYR A 303 -57.36 5.42 -14.32
N ILE A 304 -58.46 5.51 -13.56
CA ILE A 304 -59.77 5.02 -13.97
C ILE A 304 -60.25 5.74 -15.24
N SER A 305 -60.06 7.06 -15.33
CA SER A 305 -60.47 7.84 -16.51
C SER A 305 -59.66 7.44 -17.76
N ALA A 306 -58.34 7.21 -17.63
CA ALA A 306 -57.49 6.75 -18.71
C ALA A 306 -57.87 5.33 -19.15
N ARG A 307 -58.16 4.44 -18.19
CA ARG A 307 -58.63 3.08 -18.46
C ARG A 307 -59.98 3.07 -19.16
N ARG A 308 -60.91 3.95 -18.77
CA ARG A 308 -62.21 4.11 -19.43
C ARG A 308 -62.05 4.59 -20.87
N LYS A 309 -61.19 5.57 -21.12
CA LYS A 309 -60.86 6.04 -22.48
C LYS A 309 -60.25 4.94 -23.34
N LEU A 310 -59.34 4.14 -22.78
CA LEU A 310 -58.75 2.99 -23.48
C LEU A 310 -59.84 1.96 -23.84
N LEU A 311 -60.71 1.62 -22.89
CA LEU A 311 -61.83 0.72 -23.15
C LEU A 311 -62.82 1.28 -24.17
N GLU A 312 -63.07 2.60 -24.17
CA GLU A 312 -63.89 3.28 -25.17
C GLU A 312 -63.27 3.16 -26.57
N ILE A 313 -61.96 3.43 -26.70
CA ILE A 313 -61.22 3.25 -27.97
C ILE A 313 -61.28 1.79 -28.43
N VAL A 314 -61.03 0.84 -27.53
CA VAL A 314 -61.09 -0.60 -27.85
C VAL A 314 -62.50 -0.99 -28.29
N SER A 315 -63.53 -0.55 -27.58
CA SER A 315 -64.93 -0.81 -27.95
C SER A 315 -65.32 -0.16 -29.29
N ALA A 316 -64.82 1.04 -29.58
CA ALA A 316 -65.01 1.72 -30.86
C ALA A 316 -64.30 0.98 -32.01
N THR A 317 -63.10 0.42 -31.76
CA THR A 317 -62.38 -0.40 -32.75
C THR A 317 -63.04 -1.76 -33.01
N LEU A 318 -63.71 -2.35 -32.02
CA LEU A 318 -64.48 -3.60 -32.19
C LEU A 318 -65.82 -3.39 -32.94
N CYS A 319 -66.32 -2.15 -33.02
CA CYS A 319 -67.51 -1.79 -33.81
C CYS A 319 -67.22 -1.50 -35.30
N ILE A 320 -65.96 -1.51 -35.74
CA ILE A 320 -65.62 -1.40 -37.18
C ILE A 320 -65.82 -2.77 -37.83
N SER A 321 -67.08 -3.00 -38.20
CA SER A 321 -67.61 -3.85 -39.26
C SER A 321 -66.59 -4.73 -39.99
N MET A 322 -66.63 -6.02 -39.66
CA MET A 322 -66.26 -7.13 -40.52
C MET A 322 -66.80 -6.93 -41.94
N LYS A 323 -65.91 -6.71 -42.93
CA LYS A 323 -66.20 -6.99 -44.33
C LYS A 323 -65.16 -8.00 -44.83
N PRO A 324 -65.56 -9.15 -45.40
CA PRO A 324 -64.64 -10.24 -45.66
C PRO A 324 -63.77 -9.95 -46.90
N PRO A 325 -62.51 -10.42 -46.94
CA PRO A 325 -61.63 -10.26 -48.08
C PRO A 325 -62.00 -11.27 -49.17
N SER A 326 -62.40 -10.78 -50.34
CA SER A 326 -62.43 -11.59 -51.57
C SER A 326 -61.00 -11.81 -52.06
N GLN A 327 -60.61 -13.08 -52.19
CA GLN A 327 -59.42 -13.50 -52.94
C GLN A 327 -59.45 -12.98 -54.38
N PRO A 328 -58.27 -12.73 -54.97
CA PRO A 328 -57.84 -13.55 -56.12
C PRO A 328 -56.35 -13.96 -56.04
N PRO A 329 -55.84 -14.83 -56.94
CA PRO A 329 -54.87 -15.87 -56.60
C PRO A 329 -53.41 -15.47 -56.77
N ARG A 330 -52.54 -16.34 -56.23
CA ARG A 330 -51.10 -16.36 -56.44
C ARG A 330 -50.78 -16.49 -57.94
N THR A 331 -50.13 -15.48 -58.48
CA THR A 331 -49.33 -15.60 -59.70
C THR A 331 -47.93 -15.06 -59.43
N ARG A 332 -46.94 -15.94 -59.61
CA ARG A 332 -45.54 -15.60 -59.88
C ARG A 332 -45.49 -14.49 -60.94
N SER A 333 -44.73 -13.43 -60.69
CA SER A 333 -43.97 -12.64 -61.68
C SER A 333 -43.19 -11.58 -60.91
N GLN A 334 -41.86 -11.66 -60.96
CA GLN A 334 -41.00 -10.75 -61.73
C GLN A 334 -40.80 -9.40 -61.03
N HIS A 335 -39.51 -9.12 -60.83
CA HIS A 335 -38.93 -7.81 -60.57
C HIS A 335 -39.81 -6.67 -61.07
N GLN A 336 -40.33 -5.86 -60.14
CA GLN A 336 -40.69 -4.49 -60.45
C GLN A 336 -40.00 -3.60 -59.43
N GLU A 337 -38.91 -3.02 -59.91
CA GLU A 337 -38.22 -1.87 -59.40
C GLU A 337 -39.26 -0.76 -59.21
N LEU A 338 -39.79 -0.66 -57.99
CA LEU A 338 -40.47 0.53 -57.52
C LEU A 338 -39.38 1.54 -57.19
N GLU A 339 -39.03 2.33 -58.19
CA GLU A 339 -38.34 3.60 -58.04
C GLU A 339 -39.00 4.40 -56.89
N PRO A 340 -38.32 4.58 -55.75
CA PRO A 340 -38.85 5.43 -54.70
C PRO A 340 -38.81 6.86 -55.21
N SER A 341 -39.91 7.59 -55.08
CA SER A 341 -39.99 9.01 -55.43
C SER A 341 -38.78 9.78 -54.86
N PHE A 342 -37.89 10.22 -55.76
CA PHE A 342 -36.63 10.94 -55.48
C PHE A 342 -36.79 12.22 -54.64
N THR A 343 -38.01 12.65 -54.35
CA THR A 343 -38.31 13.84 -53.54
C THR A 343 -38.09 13.63 -52.04
N ASP A 344 -38.21 12.41 -51.52
CA ASP A 344 -38.00 12.13 -50.08
C ASP A 344 -36.50 11.99 -49.75
N PHE A 345 -35.69 11.52 -50.71
CA PHE A 345 -34.23 11.47 -50.58
C PHE A 345 -33.60 12.87 -50.57
N ALA A 346 -34.18 13.86 -51.26
CA ALA A 346 -33.65 15.22 -51.32
C ALA A 346 -33.71 15.97 -49.97
N ILE A 347 -34.65 15.61 -49.09
CA ILE A 347 -34.78 16.19 -47.74
C ILE A 347 -33.89 15.44 -46.73
N VAL A 348 -33.72 14.12 -46.93
CA VAL A 348 -32.90 13.27 -46.05
C VAL A 348 -31.40 13.41 -46.33
N PHE A 349 -30.99 13.63 -47.58
CA PHE A 349 -29.57 13.69 -47.98
C PHE A 349 -28.77 14.84 -47.29
N PRO A 350 -29.30 16.08 -47.17
CA PRO A 350 -28.64 17.14 -46.42
C PRO A 350 -28.50 16.79 -44.93
N TYR A 351 -29.54 16.18 -44.33
CA TYR A 351 -29.55 15.83 -42.92
C TYR A 351 -28.58 14.67 -42.60
N VAL A 352 -28.48 13.68 -43.49
CA VAL A 352 -27.51 12.60 -43.40
C VAL A 352 -26.08 13.12 -43.60
N HIS A 353 -25.88 14.06 -44.53
CA HIS A 353 -24.57 14.64 -44.77
C HIS A 353 -24.10 15.56 -43.63
N GLU A 354 -24.97 16.41 -43.07
CA GLU A 354 -24.58 17.30 -41.96
C GLU A 354 -24.45 16.56 -40.62
N ASN A 355 -25.42 15.71 -40.27
CA ASN A 355 -25.47 15.09 -38.93
C ASN A 355 -24.80 13.72 -38.89
N LEU A 356 -24.99 12.87 -39.92
CA LEU A 356 -24.43 11.51 -39.90
C LEU A 356 -22.96 11.49 -40.34
N ALA A 357 -22.55 12.35 -41.28
CA ALA A 357 -21.16 12.38 -41.72
C ALA A 357 -20.22 12.97 -40.66
N SER A 358 -20.68 13.94 -39.86
CA SER A 358 -19.92 14.48 -38.73
C SER A 358 -19.76 13.44 -37.61
N VAL A 359 -20.82 12.70 -37.28
CA VAL A 359 -20.77 11.56 -36.33
C VAL A 359 -19.88 10.43 -36.87
N SER A 360 -19.94 10.11 -38.16
CA SER A 360 -19.06 9.12 -38.79
C SER A 360 -17.59 9.54 -38.74
N LYS A 361 -17.28 10.83 -38.99
CA LYS A 361 -15.93 11.38 -38.83
C LYS A 361 -15.47 11.28 -37.37
N ALA A 362 -16.32 11.62 -36.41
CA ALA A 362 -16.02 11.49 -34.98
C ALA A 362 -15.81 10.03 -34.54
N GLN A 363 -16.57 9.09 -35.12
CA GLN A 363 -16.40 7.66 -34.87
C GLN A 363 -15.08 7.16 -35.45
N LYS A 364 -14.69 7.59 -36.66
CA LYS A 364 -13.41 7.24 -37.29
C LYS A 364 -12.22 7.79 -36.50
N THR A 365 -12.28 9.04 -36.04
CA THR A 365 -11.22 9.60 -35.17
C THR A 365 -11.14 8.89 -33.84
N THR A 366 -12.29 8.57 -33.22
CA THR A 366 -12.34 7.80 -31.96
C THR A 366 -11.81 6.39 -32.14
N ALA A 367 -12.14 5.71 -33.24
CA ALA A 367 -11.59 4.40 -33.58
C ALA A 367 -10.07 4.46 -33.80
N GLY A 368 -9.57 5.51 -34.48
CA GLY A 368 -8.15 5.77 -34.64
C GLY A 368 -7.44 6.05 -33.30
N HIS A 369 -8.04 6.82 -32.41
CA HIS A 369 -7.51 7.04 -31.06
C HIS A 369 -7.49 5.74 -30.24
N LYS A 370 -8.54 4.91 -30.34
CA LYS A 370 -8.59 3.60 -29.68
C LYS A 370 -7.49 2.67 -30.17
N SER A 371 -7.30 2.57 -31.49
CA SER A 371 -6.24 1.72 -32.05
C SER A 371 -4.85 2.23 -31.67
N PHE A 372 -4.62 3.55 -31.73
CA PHE A 372 -3.36 4.17 -31.29
C PHE A 372 -3.06 3.92 -29.81
N LEU A 373 -4.04 4.14 -28.92
CA LEU A 373 -3.88 3.88 -27.48
C LEU A 373 -3.67 2.39 -27.20
N SER A 374 -4.37 1.50 -27.90
CA SER A 374 -4.16 0.05 -27.76
C SER A 374 -2.76 -0.37 -28.21
N ALA A 375 -2.21 0.26 -29.25
CA ALA A 375 -0.86 0.01 -29.74
C ALA A 375 0.22 0.55 -28.80
N ILE A 376 -0.02 1.69 -28.14
CA ILE A 376 0.88 2.19 -27.09
C ILE A 376 0.81 1.28 -25.86
N LEU A 377 -0.39 0.91 -25.43
CA LEU A 377 -0.58 0.04 -24.28
C LEU A 377 0.08 -1.32 -24.51
N SER A 378 -0.08 -1.92 -25.69
CA SER A 378 0.58 -3.19 -26.00
C SER A 378 2.11 -3.07 -26.01
N LYS A 379 2.66 -1.98 -26.54
CA LYS A 379 4.12 -1.69 -26.46
C LYS A 379 4.58 -1.57 -25.01
N GLU A 380 3.81 -0.89 -24.16
CA GLU A 380 4.15 -0.72 -22.74
C GLU A 380 4.03 -2.03 -21.95
N VAL A 381 3.02 -2.85 -22.24
CA VAL A 381 2.88 -4.18 -21.64
C VAL A 381 4.05 -5.09 -22.04
N LEU A 382 4.49 -5.04 -23.30
CA LEU A 382 5.68 -5.77 -23.74
C LEU A 382 6.97 -5.23 -23.11
N HIS A 383 7.08 -3.90 -22.95
CA HIS A 383 8.23 -3.27 -22.31
C HIS A 383 8.32 -3.67 -20.83
N SER A 384 7.22 -3.54 -20.09
CA SER A 384 7.14 -3.96 -18.69
C SER A 384 7.42 -5.45 -18.53
N GLY A 385 6.90 -6.32 -19.41
CA GLY A 385 7.26 -7.75 -19.44
C GLY A 385 8.76 -8.00 -19.54
N LYS A 386 9.46 -7.34 -20.47
CA LYS A 386 10.93 -7.46 -20.62
C LYS A 386 11.68 -6.94 -19.39
N VAL A 387 11.21 -5.86 -18.78
CA VAL A 387 11.79 -5.34 -17.53
C VAL A 387 11.62 -6.36 -16.41
N PHE A 388 10.46 -6.99 -16.27
CA PHE A 388 10.23 -8.05 -15.28
C PHE A 388 11.09 -9.29 -15.54
N GLU A 389 11.29 -9.69 -16.80
CA GLU A 389 12.21 -10.79 -17.15
C GLU A 389 13.66 -10.45 -16.77
N ARG A 390 14.10 -9.21 -17.04
CA ARG A 390 15.43 -8.76 -16.64
C ARG A 390 15.60 -8.75 -15.11
N LEU A 391 14.63 -8.19 -14.39
CA LEU A 391 14.64 -8.18 -12.93
C LEU A 391 14.60 -9.60 -12.36
N GLN A 392 13.88 -10.51 -13.01
CA GLN A 392 13.88 -11.92 -12.65
C GLN A 392 15.28 -12.54 -12.82
N ASN A 393 15.96 -12.27 -13.94
CA ASN A 393 17.32 -12.77 -14.19
C ASN A 393 18.36 -12.15 -13.24
N GLU A 394 18.14 -10.93 -12.78
CA GLU A 394 18.99 -10.24 -11.78
C GLU A 394 18.67 -10.67 -10.33
N SER A 395 17.50 -11.25 -10.07
CA SER A 395 17.11 -11.66 -8.72
C SER A 395 17.77 -12.98 -8.30
N HIS A 396 18.46 -12.97 -7.16
CA HIS A 396 18.99 -14.19 -6.52
C HIS A 396 17.92 -14.98 -5.76
N LEU A 397 16.81 -14.32 -5.42
CA LEU A 397 15.72 -14.90 -4.63
C LEU A 397 14.91 -15.96 -5.41
N LEU A 398 14.68 -15.74 -6.70
CA LEU A 398 13.86 -16.63 -7.52
C LEU A 398 14.53 -17.98 -7.82
N PRO A 399 15.84 -18.04 -8.12
CA PRO A 399 16.56 -19.31 -8.25
C PRO A 399 16.61 -20.12 -6.94
N GLU A 400 16.73 -19.45 -5.80
CA GLU A 400 16.77 -20.10 -4.48
C GLU A 400 15.39 -20.66 -4.08
N TYR A 401 14.31 -19.95 -4.43
CA TYR A 401 12.94 -20.33 -4.08
C TYR A 401 12.01 -20.39 -5.32
N PRO A 402 12.17 -21.39 -6.19
CA PRO A 402 11.36 -21.53 -7.39
C PRO A 402 9.93 -21.99 -7.05
N ILE A 403 8.92 -21.48 -7.76
CA ILE A 403 7.56 -22.05 -7.69
C ILE A 403 7.60 -23.46 -8.33
N PRO A 404 7.16 -24.52 -7.62
CA PRO A 404 7.20 -25.90 -8.14
C PRO A 404 6.39 -26.09 -9.45
N ALA A 405 5.46 -25.19 -9.77
CA ALA A 405 4.65 -25.23 -10.99
C ALA A 405 5.42 -24.85 -12.28
N ARG A 406 6.63 -24.28 -12.20
CA ARG A 406 7.33 -23.70 -13.35
C ARG A 406 8.36 -24.63 -14.02
N HIS A 407 8.52 -25.87 -13.54
CA HIS A 407 9.44 -26.82 -14.19
C HIS A 407 8.81 -27.49 -15.42
N GLN A 408 9.47 -27.26 -16.55
CA GLN A 408 9.17 -27.75 -17.90
C GLN A 408 9.12 -29.29 -18.03
N ARG A 409 9.53 -30.04 -16.99
CA ARG A 409 9.39 -31.52 -16.93
C ARG A 409 7.96 -31.99 -16.62
N VAL A 410 7.10 -31.14 -16.05
CA VAL A 410 5.70 -31.49 -15.77
C VAL A 410 4.82 -31.29 -17.02
N LYS A 411 5.27 -30.52 -18.01
CA LYS A 411 4.54 -30.33 -19.28
C LYS A 411 4.37 -31.63 -20.09
N GLN A 412 5.16 -32.66 -19.84
CA GLN A 412 5.00 -33.98 -20.50
C GLN A 412 4.09 -34.93 -19.72
N VAL A 413 3.80 -34.65 -18.44
CA VAL A 413 2.94 -35.50 -17.59
C VAL A 413 1.52 -34.92 -17.48
N THR A 414 1.35 -33.60 -17.59
CA THR A 414 0.02 -32.97 -17.59
C THR A 414 -0.67 -32.99 -18.96
N THR A 415 0.04 -33.27 -20.06
CA THR A 415 -0.58 -33.44 -21.38
C THR A 415 -1.23 -34.82 -21.57
N THR A 416 -0.88 -35.82 -20.76
CA THR A 416 -1.51 -37.15 -20.81
C THR A 416 -2.66 -37.32 -19.84
N ILE A 417 -2.77 -36.47 -18.81
CA ILE A 417 -3.86 -36.52 -17.81
C ILE A 417 -5.02 -35.59 -18.19
N ASN A 418 -4.78 -34.56 -19.01
CA ASN A 418 -5.81 -33.59 -19.40
C ASN A 418 -6.57 -33.93 -20.69
N SER A 419 -6.32 -35.07 -21.33
CA SER A 419 -7.05 -35.50 -22.54
C SER A 419 -8.45 -36.08 -22.25
N ARG A 420 -8.94 -35.98 -21.00
CA ARG A 420 -10.29 -36.46 -20.61
C ARG A 420 -11.19 -35.38 -19.98
N SER A 421 -10.79 -34.11 -20.06
CA SER A 421 -11.58 -32.97 -19.59
C SER A 421 -11.67 -31.88 -20.66
N GLU A 422 -11.99 -32.28 -21.89
CA GLU A 422 -12.35 -31.38 -22.99
C GLU A 422 -13.86 -31.48 -23.29
N ILE A 423 -14.69 -31.25 -22.29
CA ILE A 423 -16.11 -30.91 -22.47
C ILE A 423 -16.40 -29.93 -21.32
N ASP A 424 -16.82 -28.71 -21.62
CA ASP A 424 -17.18 -27.62 -20.67
C ASP A 424 -16.09 -26.64 -20.20
N ALA A 425 -15.25 -26.15 -21.12
CA ALA A 425 -14.61 -24.84 -20.94
C ALA A 425 -14.72 -23.99 -22.22
N SER A 426 -15.63 -23.01 -22.18
CA SER A 426 -15.74 -21.96 -23.20
C SER A 426 -14.42 -21.20 -23.41
N PRO A 427 -14.06 -20.83 -24.66
CA PRO A 427 -12.71 -20.39 -25.02
C PRO A 427 -12.49 -18.87 -24.83
N ILE A 428 -12.71 -18.33 -23.62
CA ILE A 428 -12.60 -16.86 -23.39
C ILE A 428 -11.67 -16.45 -22.22
N SER A 429 -11.20 -17.36 -21.35
CA SER A 429 -10.52 -16.96 -20.10
C SER A 429 -8.99 -17.08 -20.04
N ILE A 430 -8.29 -17.43 -21.13
CA ILE A 430 -6.83 -17.69 -21.09
C ILE A 430 -5.97 -16.41 -21.14
N ASN A 431 -6.56 -15.22 -21.34
CA ASN A 431 -5.79 -13.96 -21.52
C ASN A 431 -5.82 -12.98 -20.32
N ARG A 432 -6.23 -13.41 -19.11
CA ARG A 432 -6.41 -12.46 -17.98
C ARG A 432 -5.23 -12.30 -17.02
N ASP A 433 -4.29 -13.23 -16.99
CA ASP A 433 -3.10 -13.08 -16.17
C ASP A 433 -1.99 -12.45 -17.02
N SER A 434 -1.98 -11.11 -17.06
CA SER A 434 -0.85 -10.34 -17.64
C SER A 434 0.47 -10.92 -17.14
N GLY A 435 1.49 -11.04 -18.01
CA GLY A 435 2.80 -11.61 -17.65
C GLY A 435 3.37 -11.01 -16.36
N ALA A 436 3.14 -9.72 -16.13
CA ALA A 436 3.49 -9.03 -14.89
C ALA A 436 2.85 -9.64 -13.62
N VAL A 437 1.58 -10.06 -13.68
CA VAL A 437 0.88 -10.72 -12.57
C VAL A 437 1.52 -12.07 -12.25
N MET A 438 1.93 -12.82 -13.27
CA MET A 438 2.65 -14.09 -13.07
C MET A 438 4.03 -13.87 -12.43
N HIS A 439 4.79 -12.86 -12.87
CA HIS A 439 6.06 -12.49 -12.24
C HIS A 439 5.88 -12.02 -10.79
N ALA A 440 4.86 -11.21 -10.51
CA ALA A 440 4.54 -10.74 -9.17
C ALA A 440 4.16 -11.88 -8.22
N LYS A 441 3.34 -12.85 -8.69
CA LYS A 441 3.02 -14.07 -7.93
C LYS A 441 4.28 -14.87 -7.59
N ALA A 442 5.25 -14.95 -8.52
CA ALA A 442 6.52 -15.63 -8.28
C ALA A 442 7.37 -14.99 -7.19
N TRP A 443 7.48 -13.66 -7.20
CA TRP A 443 8.20 -12.93 -6.15
C TRP A 443 7.48 -12.96 -4.81
N ALA A 444 6.15 -12.85 -4.78
CA ALA A 444 5.37 -12.98 -3.56
C ALA A 444 5.59 -14.36 -2.89
N PHE A 445 5.61 -15.42 -3.69
CA PHE A 445 5.89 -16.77 -3.20
C PHE A 445 7.34 -16.90 -2.70
N ALA A 446 8.32 -16.52 -3.51
CA ALA A 446 9.73 -16.65 -3.17
C ALA A 446 10.09 -15.84 -1.91
N SER A 447 9.56 -14.62 -1.79
CA SER A 447 9.76 -13.79 -0.60
C SER A 447 9.07 -14.36 0.65
N GLY A 448 7.91 -14.99 0.49
CA GLY A 448 7.24 -15.70 1.59
C GLY A 448 8.11 -16.82 2.15
N ILE A 449 8.63 -17.69 1.26
CA ILE A 449 9.49 -18.80 1.68
C ILE A 449 10.81 -18.29 2.25
N ALA A 450 11.45 -17.31 1.62
CA ALA A 450 12.70 -16.75 2.13
C ALA A 450 12.54 -16.09 3.50
N ARG A 451 11.37 -15.49 3.78
CA ARG A 451 11.05 -14.97 5.11
C ARG A 451 10.97 -16.10 6.12
N ASP A 452 10.31 -17.21 5.78
CA ASP A 452 10.14 -18.32 6.69
C ASP A 452 11.46 -19.08 6.91
N SER A 453 12.26 -19.28 5.87
CA SER A 453 13.60 -19.86 6.01
C SER A 453 14.54 -18.97 6.84
N ALA A 454 14.45 -17.65 6.70
CA ALA A 454 15.21 -16.72 7.52
C ALA A 454 14.77 -16.76 8.99
N LYS A 455 13.47 -16.88 9.28
CA LYS A 455 12.97 -17.08 10.66
C LYS A 455 13.51 -18.39 11.23
N ASP A 456 13.39 -19.49 10.49
CA ASP A 456 13.88 -20.80 10.92
C ASP A 456 15.39 -20.75 11.23
N HIS A 457 16.16 -20.02 10.41
CA HIS A 457 17.59 -19.81 10.66
C HIS A 457 17.85 -18.99 11.93
N ILE A 458 17.10 -17.91 12.15
CA ILE A 458 17.22 -17.09 13.36
C ILE A 458 16.85 -17.92 14.60
N ASP A 459 15.79 -18.71 14.53
CA ASP A 459 15.34 -19.56 15.63
C ASP A 459 16.37 -20.64 15.96
N GLN A 460 17.02 -21.23 14.94
CA GLN A 460 18.15 -22.15 15.15
C GLN A 460 19.34 -21.46 15.82
N GLN A 461 19.73 -20.26 15.36
CA GLN A 461 20.82 -19.50 15.97
C GLN A 461 20.48 -19.06 17.40
N LEU A 462 19.23 -18.69 17.67
CA LEU A 462 18.74 -18.36 18.99
C LEU A 462 18.77 -19.59 19.90
N ALA A 463 18.34 -20.75 19.41
CA ALA A 463 18.44 -22.01 20.16
C ALA A 463 19.89 -22.31 20.55
N ILE A 464 20.83 -22.23 19.60
CA ILE A 464 22.27 -22.41 19.85
C ILE A 464 22.79 -21.38 20.87
N GLY A 465 22.42 -20.11 20.72
CA GLY A 465 22.80 -19.05 21.66
C GLY A 465 22.24 -19.27 23.07
N THR A 466 20.99 -19.72 23.19
CA THR A 466 20.39 -20.05 24.49
C THR A 466 21.02 -21.28 25.12
N GLU A 467 21.44 -22.27 24.34
CA GLU A 467 22.17 -23.42 24.85
C GLU A 467 23.58 -23.01 25.30
N ALA A 468 24.27 -22.18 24.52
CA ALA A 468 25.58 -21.64 24.87
C ALA A 468 25.53 -20.81 26.16
N THR A 469 24.54 -19.92 26.30
CA THR A 469 24.36 -19.13 27.54
C THR A 469 23.99 -20.01 28.73
N LYS A 470 23.12 -21.02 28.58
CA LYS A 470 22.86 -22.01 29.63
C LYS A 470 24.13 -22.80 30.00
N SER A 471 24.97 -23.14 29.03
CA SER A 471 26.23 -23.83 29.29
C SER A 471 27.22 -22.93 30.05
N ALA A 472 27.30 -21.65 29.70
CA ALA A 472 28.12 -20.66 30.41
C ALA A 472 27.59 -20.37 31.83
N ASP A 473 26.27 -20.31 32.00
CA ASP A 473 25.64 -20.16 33.33
C ASP A 473 25.99 -21.34 34.23
N ARG A 474 25.93 -22.57 33.70
CA ARG A 474 26.35 -23.78 34.44
C ARG A 474 27.82 -23.73 34.82
N THR A 475 28.72 -23.42 33.87
CA THR A 475 30.16 -23.36 34.18
C THR A 475 30.51 -22.26 35.17
N LEU A 476 29.83 -21.11 35.12
CA LEU A 476 29.96 -20.08 36.15
C LEU A 476 29.48 -20.58 37.49
N ARG A 477 28.30 -21.20 37.56
CA ARG A 477 27.74 -21.77 38.79
C ARG A 477 28.71 -22.79 39.42
N ASP A 478 29.32 -23.66 38.62
CA ASP A 478 30.35 -24.62 39.05
C ASP A 478 31.58 -23.89 39.61
N ILE A 479 32.07 -22.85 38.94
CA ILE A 479 33.20 -22.04 39.42
C ILE A 479 32.87 -21.35 40.75
N TYR A 480 31.69 -20.74 40.88
CA TYR A 480 31.24 -20.10 42.13
C TYR A 480 31.11 -21.11 43.28
N GLU A 481 30.64 -22.32 42.99
CA GLU A 481 30.60 -23.43 43.94
C GLU A 481 32.01 -23.84 44.40
N THR A 482 32.97 -23.97 43.48
CA THR A 482 34.38 -24.26 43.85
C THR A 482 35.00 -23.14 44.71
N MET A 483 34.62 -21.88 44.46
CA MET A 483 35.07 -20.72 45.24
C MET A 483 34.25 -20.48 46.52
N ASN A 484 33.26 -21.33 46.82
CA ASN A 484 32.42 -21.26 48.02
C ASN A 484 31.66 -19.91 48.14
N GLN A 485 31.20 -19.39 46.99
CA GLN A 485 30.43 -18.15 46.86
C GLN A 485 29.04 -18.46 46.27
N ASN A 486 27.98 -17.83 46.81
CA ASN A 486 26.62 -18.03 46.29
C ASN A 486 26.43 -17.28 44.96
N TYR A 487 26.28 -18.02 43.87
CA TYR A 487 26.00 -17.47 42.53
C TYR A 487 24.76 -16.56 42.51
N GLU A 488 23.65 -17.04 43.11
CA GLU A 488 22.35 -16.34 43.11
C GLU A 488 22.38 -15.00 43.85
N ASP A 489 23.23 -14.85 44.88
CA ASP A 489 23.37 -13.59 45.63
C ASP A 489 24.05 -12.50 44.80
N VAL A 490 24.94 -12.88 43.87
CA VAL A 490 25.72 -11.95 43.04
C VAL A 490 24.89 -11.49 41.84
N THR A 491 24.16 -12.41 41.21
CA THR A 491 23.31 -12.11 40.04
C THR A 491 21.98 -11.46 40.43
N SER A 492 21.35 -11.85 41.54
CA SER A 492 20.07 -11.26 42.01
C SER A 492 20.23 -9.84 42.59
N SER A 493 21.46 -9.42 42.91
CA SER A 493 21.71 -8.06 43.44
C SER A 493 21.53 -6.93 42.42
N GLY A 494 21.32 -7.26 41.13
CA GLY A 494 21.05 -6.31 40.05
C GLY A 494 19.58 -5.97 39.80
N ASP A 495 18.64 -6.80 40.24
CA ASP A 495 17.22 -6.69 39.86
C ASP A 495 16.37 -5.80 40.79
N ALA A 496 16.99 -5.19 41.82
CA ALA A 496 16.28 -4.38 42.82
C ALA A 496 16.33 -2.85 42.59
N VAL A 497 16.76 -2.37 41.41
CA VAL A 497 16.72 -0.93 41.10
C VAL A 497 16.02 -0.71 39.76
N GLU A 498 14.70 -0.58 39.81
CA GLU A 498 13.92 0.08 38.75
C GLU A 498 14.38 1.54 38.62
N GLY A 499 14.87 1.89 37.44
CA GLY A 499 15.09 3.26 37.00
C GLY A 499 15.51 3.27 35.52
N PRO A 500 14.75 3.91 34.61
CA PRO A 500 15.05 3.86 33.19
C PRO A 500 16.18 4.84 32.89
N ASN A 501 17.36 4.31 32.59
CA ASN A 501 18.40 5.09 31.94
C ASN A 501 18.84 4.39 30.65
N GLU A 502 18.30 4.93 29.57
CA GLU A 502 18.70 4.71 28.19
C GLU A 502 20.18 5.10 28.02
N GLY A 503 20.99 4.17 27.53
CA GLY A 503 22.43 4.36 27.47
C GLY A 503 23.15 3.34 26.60
N VAL A 504 23.05 3.54 25.29
CA VAL A 504 24.15 3.48 24.33
C VAL A 504 25.31 2.55 24.70
N CYS A 505 25.35 1.38 24.07
CA CYS A 505 26.54 0.53 24.04
C CYS A 505 27.64 1.25 23.25
N ALA A 506 28.59 1.87 23.96
CA ALA A 506 29.87 2.26 23.41
C ALA A 506 30.99 1.57 24.21
N THR A 507 31.68 0.68 23.50
CA THR A 507 32.93 0.04 23.86
C THR A 507 33.97 1.08 24.32
N GLY A 508 34.51 0.93 25.52
CA GLY A 508 35.56 1.78 26.03
C GLY A 508 36.15 1.24 27.33
N LEU A 509 37.34 0.64 27.22
CA LEU A 509 38.16 0.16 28.33
C LEU A 509 38.45 1.30 29.33
N GLY A 510 38.22 1.03 30.61
CA GLY A 510 38.60 1.93 31.70
C GLY A 510 38.47 1.22 33.04
N PHE A 511 39.58 0.67 33.54
CA PHE A 511 39.69 0.16 34.90
C PHE A 511 39.40 1.29 35.89
N SER A 512 38.34 1.16 36.69
CA SER A 512 38.11 2.01 37.86
C SER A 512 38.01 1.15 39.11
N ARG A 513 39.15 1.05 39.81
CA ARG A 513 39.24 0.62 41.20
C ARG A 513 38.50 1.66 42.04
N ASN A 514 37.42 1.26 42.70
CA ASN A 514 37.10 1.62 44.08
C ASN A 514 35.76 0.97 44.47
N ARG A 515 35.81 -0.11 45.26
CA ARG A 515 34.64 -0.57 46.02
C ARG A 515 34.97 -0.50 47.50
N LYS A 516 34.22 0.37 48.20
CA LYS A 516 34.21 0.47 49.65
C LYS A 516 33.70 -0.84 50.22
N VAL A 517 34.43 -1.37 51.19
CA VAL A 517 34.05 -2.51 52.02
C VAL A 517 32.92 -2.06 52.94
N THR A 518 31.73 -2.61 52.75
CA THR A 518 30.69 -2.65 53.78
C THR A 518 30.48 -4.10 54.18
N GLY A 519 30.48 -4.33 55.49
CA GLY A 519 30.46 -5.65 56.11
C GLY A 519 29.26 -6.48 55.65
N ARG A 520 29.56 -7.66 55.11
CA ARG A 520 28.57 -8.69 54.80
C ARG A 520 28.48 -9.62 56.01
N LEU A 521 27.29 -9.74 56.58
CA LEU A 521 26.95 -10.80 57.52
C LEU A 521 27.32 -12.16 56.88
N GLU A 522 28.07 -12.97 57.62
CA GLU A 522 28.54 -14.27 57.17
C GLU A 522 27.36 -15.24 57.04
N ASN A 523 26.91 -15.46 55.81
CA ASN A 523 26.10 -16.64 55.51
C ASN A 523 26.99 -17.89 55.63
N PRO A 524 26.46 -19.04 56.11
CA PRO A 524 27.22 -20.25 56.28
C PRO A 524 27.81 -20.68 54.93
N ARG A 525 29.15 -20.70 54.86
CA ARG A 525 29.92 -21.15 53.70
C ARG A 525 29.52 -22.60 53.38
N LYS A 526 28.86 -22.83 52.25
CA LYS A 526 28.44 -24.16 51.80
C LYS A 526 29.35 -24.65 50.67
N GLY A 527 30.10 -25.70 50.94
CA GLY A 527 30.94 -26.38 49.95
C GLY A 527 31.93 -27.35 50.60
N PRO A 528 32.60 -28.20 49.80
CA PRO A 528 33.57 -29.19 50.29
C PRO A 528 34.77 -28.58 51.04
N TRP A 529 35.01 -27.27 50.86
CA TRP A 529 36.07 -26.52 51.54
C TRP A 529 35.62 -25.80 52.82
N SER A 530 34.34 -25.91 53.21
CA SER A 530 33.79 -25.25 54.40
C SER A 530 34.41 -25.71 55.73
N GLY A 531 35.04 -26.91 55.74
CA GLY A 531 35.73 -27.46 56.91
C GLY A 531 37.22 -27.13 57.04
N LEU A 532 37.84 -26.46 56.04
CA LEU A 532 39.26 -26.14 56.08
C LEU A 532 39.51 -24.85 56.86
N HIS A 533 39.31 -24.89 58.18
CA HIS A 533 39.80 -23.82 59.07
C HIS A 533 41.31 -23.97 59.25
N GLY A 534 42.08 -22.99 58.78
CA GLY A 534 43.53 -22.92 58.90
C GLY A 534 44.04 -22.70 60.34
N LYS A 535 43.69 -23.60 61.26
CA LYS A 535 44.39 -23.76 62.54
C LYS A 535 45.33 -24.95 62.43
N ILE A 536 46.40 -24.80 61.65
CA ILE A 536 47.58 -25.65 61.79
C ILE A 536 48.29 -25.13 63.05
N GLY A 537 48.18 -25.88 64.14
CA GLY A 537 48.92 -25.60 65.36
C GLY A 537 50.41 -25.77 65.09
N VAL A 538 51.18 -24.71 65.31
CA VAL A 538 52.63 -24.82 65.49
C VAL A 538 52.84 -25.49 66.85
N THR A 539 53.04 -26.81 66.87
CA THR A 539 53.69 -27.47 68.00
C THR A 539 55.18 -27.23 67.85
N GLY A 540 55.73 -26.35 68.69
CA GLY A 540 57.17 -26.25 68.88
C GLY A 540 57.64 -27.38 69.80
N ASP A 541 58.69 -28.07 69.38
CA ASP A 541 59.69 -28.71 70.22
C ASP A 541 61.06 -28.10 69.84
#